data_AF-E2NML0-F1
#
_entry.id   AF-E2NML0-F1
#
_cell.length_a   1.000
_cell.length_b   1.000
_cell.length_c   1.000
_cell.angle_alpha   90.00
_cell.angle_beta   90.00
_cell.angle_gamma   90.00
#
_symmetry.space_group_name_H-M   'P 1'
#
loop_
_entity.id
_entity.type
_entity.pdbx_description
1 polymer ?
#
loop_
_entity_poly.entity_id
_entity_poly.type
_entity_poly.pdbx_seq_one_letter_code
_entity_poly.pdbx_strand_id
1 'polypeptide(L)'
;MNKWKMKQLFCFLILLFCMSFSYEALAQEERATPKSGEGISGFLQRNGRTGKAYYQEFLELNKKQLRGKEELRLGVKYLLPPLKKGSGNTAASSNSSASNSSASNSSARSGNKTIREPLFGKS
;
A
#
# COMPACT_ATOMS: atom_id res chain seq x y z
N MET A 1 -16.89 47.21 -30.51
CA MET A 1 -17.81 46.35 -29.72
C MET A 1 -18.60 47.25 -28.77
N ASN A 2 -19.94 47.21 -28.79
CA ASN A 2 -20.75 48.15 -28.00
C ASN A 2 -20.65 47.83 -26.48
N LYS A 3 -20.81 48.84 -25.62
CA LYS A 3 -20.65 48.69 -24.16
C LYS A 3 -21.62 47.65 -23.57
N TRP A 4 -22.78 47.47 -24.19
CA TRP A 4 -23.79 46.50 -23.76
C TRP A 4 -23.38 45.05 -24.06
N LYS A 5 -22.87 44.76 -25.26
CA LYS A 5 -22.40 43.41 -25.62
C LYS A 5 -21.13 43.04 -24.84
N MET A 6 -20.27 44.01 -24.48
CA MET A 6 -19.12 43.75 -23.58
C MET A 6 -19.57 43.30 -22.20
N LYS A 7 -20.60 43.93 -21.62
CA LYS A 7 -21.16 43.54 -20.32
C LYS A 7 -21.81 42.16 -20.38
N GLN A 8 -22.57 41.88 -21.44
CA GLN A 8 -23.19 40.57 -21.65
C GLN A 8 -22.14 39.46 -21.81
N LEU A 9 -21.09 39.73 -22.60
CA LEU A 9 -19.97 38.80 -22.77
C LEU A 9 -19.25 38.55 -21.43
N PHE A 10 -19.03 39.59 -20.64
CA PHE A 10 -18.42 39.47 -19.32
C PHE A 10 -19.28 38.64 -18.35
N CYS A 11 -20.59 38.85 -18.30
CA CYS A 11 -21.50 38.03 -17.50
C CYS A 11 -21.48 36.56 -17.94
N PHE A 12 -21.45 36.30 -19.25
CA PHE A 12 -21.39 34.94 -19.79
C PHE A 12 -20.08 34.24 -19.42
N LEU A 13 -18.96 34.95 -19.46
CA LEU A 13 -17.64 34.43 -19.06
C LEU A 13 -17.60 34.09 -17.56
N ILE A 14 -18.20 34.91 -16.69
CA ILE A 14 -18.29 34.63 -15.26
C ILE A 14 -19.12 33.36 -14.99
N LEU A 15 -20.27 33.23 -15.65
CA LEU A 15 -21.13 32.05 -15.49
C LEU A 15 -20.42 30.77 -15.95
N LEU A 16 -19.70 30.82 -17.07
CA LEU A 16 -18.91 29.70 -17.58
C LEU A 16 -17.77 29.32 -16.61
N PHE A 17 -17.11 30.32 -16.02
CA PHE A 17 -16.07 30.12 -15.01
C PHE A 17 -16.64 29.46 -13.75
N CYS A 18 -17.78 29.93 -13.23
CA CYS A 18 -18.44 29.36 -12.06
C CYS A 18 -18.83 27.89 -12.25
N MET A 19 -19.27 27.49 -13.44
CA MET A 19 -19.62 26.10 -13.75
C MET A 19 -18.39 25.18 -13.90
N SER A 20 -17.19 25.74 -14.10
CA SER A 20 -15.97 24.97 -14.31
C SER A 20 -15.30 24.49 -13.01
N PHE A 21 -15.65 25.07 -11.85
CA PHE A 21 -15.09 24.66 -10.54
C PHE A 21 -15.81 23.48 -9.90
N SER A 22 -16.91 23.01 -10.46
CA SER A 22 -17.74 21.95 -9.86
C SER A 22 -17.25 20.53 -10.13
N TYR A 23 -16.05 20.35 -10.67
CA TYR A 23 -15.50 19.03 -11.04
C TYR A 23 -14.20 18.71 -10.31
N GLU A 24 -14.16 18.86 -9.00
CA GLU A 24 -13.29 17.99 -8.19
C GLU A 24 -14.03 16.68 -8.02
N ALA A 25 -13.94 15.83 -9.05
CA ALA A 25 -14.32 14.44 -8.91
C ALA A 25 -13.40 13.84 -7.83
N LEU A 26 -13.90 13.79 -6.61
CA LEU A 26 -13.38 12.98 -5.52
C LEU A 26 -13.47 11.52 -5.98
N ALA A 27 -12.54 11.11 -6.86
CA ALA A 27 -12.28 9.73 -7.15
C ALA A 27 -11.97 9.10 -5.80
N GLN A 28 -12.95 8.40 -5.26
CA GLN A 28 -13.05 7.92 -3.89
C GLN A 28 -11.70 7.38 -3.41
N GLU A 29 -10.92 8.25 -2.75
CA GLU A 29 -9.63 7.90 -2.18
C GLU A 29 -9.90 6.92 -1.04
N GLU A 30 -9.91 5.63 -1.36
CA GLU A 30 -10.22 4.59 -0.39
C GLU A 30 -9.10 4.58 0.64
N ARG A 31 -9.43 4.93 1.88
CA ARG A 31 -8.48 5.00 3.00
C ARG A 31 -8.85 3.98 4.06
N ALA A 32 -7.85 3.31 4.60
CA ALA A 32 -8.02 2.38 5.71
C ALA A 32 -7.04 2.65 6.85
N THR A 33 -7.41 2.20 8.04
CA THR A 33 -6.59 2.32 9.26
C THR A 33 -6.02 0.94 9.60
N PRO A 34 -4.73 0.84 9.96
CA PRO A 34 -4.11 -0.42 10.32
C PRO A 34 -4.53 -0.86 11.73
N LYS A 35 -4.50 -2.17 11.95
CA LYS A 35 -4.62 -2.79 13.28
C LYS A 35 -3.27 -2.79 13.99
N SER A 36 -3.28 -2.98 15.31
CA SER A 36 -2.04 -3.08 16.10
C SER A 36 -1.20 -4.27 15.63
N GLY A 37 0.09 -4.05 15.37
CA GLY A 37 1.01 -5.08 14.87
C GLY A 37 0.76 -5.55 13.43
N GLU A 38 -0.13 -4.89 12.68
CA GLU A 38 -0.40 -5.26 11.28
C GLU A 38 0.73 -4.80 10.36
N GLY A 39 1.27 -5.72 9.55
CA GLY A 39 2.21 -5.39 8.47
C GLY A 39 1.49 -4.86 7.23
N ILE A 40 2.23 -4.20 6.33
CA ILE A 40 1.69 -3.63 5.08
C ILE A 40 1.02 -4.69 4.20
N SER A 41 1.62 -5.88 4.10
CA SER A 41 1.07 -6.99 3.31
C SER A 41 -0.29 -7.47 3.85
N GLY A 42 -0.39 -7.72 5.16
CA GLY A 42 -1.63 -8.12 5.81
C GLY A 42 -2.71 -7.05 5.73
N PHE A 43 -2.31 -5.78 5.88
CA PHE A 43 -3.20 -4.63 5.70
C PHE A 43 -3.78 -4.56 4.29
N LEU A 44 -2.95 -4.69 3.25
CA LEU A 44 -3.41 -4.66 1.86
C LEU A 44 -4.30 -5.88 1.55
N GLN A 45 -3.92 -7.07 2.00
CA GLN A 45 -4.70 -8.30 1.80
C GLN A 45 -6.10 -8.20 2.41
N ARG A 46 -6.22 -7.65 3.63
CA ARG A 46 -7.51 -7.42 4.28
C ARG A 46 -8.41 -6.44 3.52
N ASN A 47 -7.81 -5.51 2.78
CA ASN A 47 -8.51 -4.57 1.91
C ASN A 47 -8.60 -5.08 0.45
N GLY A 48 -8.45 -6.38 0.21
CA GLY A 48 -8.63 -6.97 -1.13
C GLY A 48 -7.53 -6.66 -2.14
N ARG A 49 -6.37 -6.17 -1.69
CA ARG A 49 -5.20 -5.83 -2.52
C ARG A 49 -4.09 -6.83 -2.29
N THR A 50 -4.03 -7.84 -3.14
CA THR A 50 -2.99 -8.88 -3.08
C THR A 50 -1.99 -8.70 -4.21
N GLY A 51 -0.70 -8.89 -3.92
CA GLY A 51 0.37 -8.90 -4.91
C GLY A 51 1.36 -7.74 -4.79
N LYS A 52 2.53 -7.93 -5.40
CA LYS A 52 3.68 -7.02 -5.31
C LYS A 52 3.39 -5.63 -5.87
N ALA A 53 2.60 -5.55 -6.95
CA ALA A 53 2.26 -4.27 -7.59
C ALA A 53 1.53 -3.32 -6.62
N TYR A 54 0.53 -3.83 -5.90
CA TYR A 54 -0.19 -3.03 -4.89
C TYR A 54 0.69 -2.64 -3.71
N TYR A 55 1.65 -3.49 -3.32
CA TYR A 55 2.60 -3.14 -2.26
C TYR A 55 3.47 -1.94 -2.67
N GLN A 56 4.05 -1.99 -3.87
CA GLN A 56 4.89 -0.89 -4.38
C GLN A 56 4.10 0.40 -4.53
N GLU A 57 2.91 0.33 -5.12
CA GLU A 57 2.02 1.49 -5.27
C GLU A 57 1.60 2.06 -3.91
N PHE A 58 1.33 1.20 -2.92
CA PHE A 58 1.02 1.65 -1.56
C PHE A 58 2.17 2.43 -0.93
N LEU A 59 3.40 1.95 -1.07
CA LEU A 59 4.59 2.67 -0.58
C LEU A 59 4.69 4.04 -1.24
N GLU A 60 4.48 4.12 -2.55
CA GLU A 60 4.53 5.37 -3.32
C GLU A 60 3.46 6.38 -2.92
N LEU A 61 2.20 5.94 -2.81
CA LEU A 61 1.07 6.77 -2.40
C LEU A 61 1.24 7.32 -0.99
N ASN A 62 1.87 6.55 -0.09
CA ASN A 62 1.95 6.87 1.32
C ASN A 62 3.35 7.27 1.82
N LYS A 63 4.30 7.58 0.93
CA LYS A 63 5.69 7.96 1.30
C LYS A 63 5.75 8.99 2.45
N LYS A 64 4.88 9.99 2.41
CA LYS A 64 4.77 11.04 3.44
C LYS A 64 4.31 10.50 4.80
N GLN A 65 3.33 9.60 4.80
CA GLN A 65 2.76 9.00 6.02
C GLN A 65 3.69 7.97 6.64
N LEU A 66 4.41 7.22 5.79
CA LEU A 66 5.39 6.20 6.14
C LEU A 66 6.71 6.78 6.68
N ARG A 67 6.99 8.08 6.42
CA ARG A 67 8.20 8.77 6.90
C ARG A 67 9.51 8.04 6.57
N GLY A 68 9.57 7.39 5.41
CA GLY A 68 10.73 6.62 4.96
C GLY A 68 10.90 5.25 5.61
N LYS A 69 9.92 4.77 6.41
CA LYS A 69 9.89 3.41 6.96
C LYS A 69 8.83 2.58 6.26
N GLU A 70 9.07 1.29 6.07
CA GLU A 70 8.06 0.35 5.56
C GLU A 70 7.16 -0.21 6.69
N GLU A 71 6.69 0.68 7.58
CA GLU A 71 5.92 0.30 8.76
C GLU A 71 4.62 1.10 8.86
N LEU A 72 3.54 0.39 9.19
CA LEU A 72 2.25 1.01 9.47
C LEU A 72 2.25 1.58 10.89
N ARG A 73 1.68 2.77 11.03
CA ARG A 73 1.49 3.43 12.32
C ARG A 73 0.04 3.32 12.74
N LEU A 74 -0.17 2.86 13.98
CA LEU A 74 -1.50 2.76 14.55
C LEU A 74 -2.21 4.13 14.54
N GLY A 75 -3.48 4.17 14.16
CA GLY A 75 -4.28 5.39 14.09
C GLY A 75 -4.02 6.28 12.87
N VAL A 76 -3.05 5.93 12.00
CA VAL A 76 -2.81 6.67 10.75
C VAL A 76 -3.67 6.06 9.63
N LYS A 77 -4.40 6.92 8.92
CA LYS A 77 -5.13 6.52 7.70
C LYS A 77 -4.19 6.54 6.51
N TYR A 78 -4.13 5.41 5.80
CA TYR A 78 -3.33 5.25 4.59
C TYR A 78 -4.24 5.16 3.37
N LEU A 79 -3.76 5.72 2.26
CA LEU A 79 -4.39 5.61 0.94
C LEU A 79 -4.18 4.21 0.41
N LEU A 80 -5.25 3.58 -0.05
CA LEU A 80 -5.20 2.28 -0.67
C LEU A 80 -5.06 2.45 -2.19
N PRO A 81 -4.20 1.65 -2.84
CA PRO A 81 -4.12 1.60 -4.29
C PRO A 81 -5.49 1.30 -4.93
N PRO A 82 -5.81 1.88 -6.11
CA PRO A 82 -7.07 1.63 -6.81
C PRO A 82 -7.16 0.18 -7.30
N LEU A 83 -8.33 -0.44 -7.17
CA LEU A 83 -8.55 -1.78 -7.69
C LEU A 83 -8.55 -1.77 -9.22
N LYS A 84 -7.66 -2.57 -9.83
CA LYS A 84 -7.61 -2.74 -11.28
C LYS A 84 -8.80 -3.59 -11.75
N LYS A 85 -9.84 -2.93 -12.28
CA LYS A 85 -11.01 -3.59 -12.86
C LYS A 85 -10.59 -4.28 -14.17
N GLY A 86 -10.32 -5.58 -14.10
CA GLY A 86 -9.88 -6.37 -15.26
C GLY A 86 -8.91 -7.52 -14.94
N SER A 87 -8.44 -7.66 -13.71
CA SER A 87 -7.65 -8.83 -13.27
C SER A 87 -8.33 -9.49 -12.08
N GLY A 88 -9.53 -10.02 -12.33
CA GLY A 88 -9.96 -11.18 -11.58
C GLY A 88 -9.03 -12.31 -12.01
N ASN A 89 -8.15 -12.74 -11.10
CA ASN A 89 -7.83 -14.15 -10.90
C ASN A 89 -6.88 -14.30 -9.70
N THR A 90 -7.25 -15.25 -8.86
CA THR A 90 -6.42 -15.91 -7.83
C THR A 90 -6.38 -15.25 -6.45
N ALA A 91 -7.55 -15.23 -5.80
CA ALA A 91 -7.59 -15.73 -4.44
C ALA A 91 -7.14 -17.21 -4.45
N ALA A 92 -5.84 -17.46 -4.24
CA ALA A 92 -5.38 -18.75 -3.77
C ALA A 92 -4.38 -18.51 -2.65
N SER A 93 -4.79 -18.96 -1.48
CA SER A 93 -3.91 -19.41 -0.42
C SER A 93 -2.80 -20.27 -1.04
N SER A 94 -1.59 -19.74 -1.19
CA SER A 94 -0.37 -20.55 -1.26
C SER A 94 0.47 -20.21 -0.06
N ASN A 95 0.09 -20.83 1.05
CA ASN A 95 1.02 -21.14 2.12
C ASN A 95 2.07 -22.09 1.52
N SER A 96 3.21 -21.55 1.09
CA SER A 96 4.37 -22.35 0.69
C SER A 96 5.61 -21.77 1.36
N SER A 97 5.83 -22.27 2.56
CA SER A 97 7.17 -22.52 3.11
C SER A 97 8.04 -23.19 2.05
N ALA A 98 9.03 -22.47 1.53
CA ALA A 98 10.07 -23.03 0.67
C ALA A 98 11.41 -22.40 1.04
N SER A 99 12.08 -23.08 1.98
CA SER A 99 13.53 -23.36 1.99
C SER A 99 14.47 -22.32 1.37
N ASN A 100 15.08 -21.48 2.21
CA ASN A 100 16.41 -20.95 1.90
C ASN A 100 17.44 -22.06 2.15
N SER A 101 17.82 -22.80 1.11
CA SER A 101 19.04 -23.59 1.11
C SER A 101 20.14 -22.80 0.39
N SER A 102 20.74 -21.85 1.10
CA SER A 102 22.02 -21.28 0.72
C SER A 102 23.11 -22.32 1.03
N ALA A 103 23.53 -23.06 0.01
CA ALA A 103 24.70 -23.92 0.09
C ALA A 103 25.95 -23.05 0.24
N SER A 104 26.52 -23.03 1.43
CA SER A 104 27.86 -22.49 1.72
C SER A 104 28.77 -23.63 2.19
N ASN A 105 29.91 -23.74 1.52
CA ASN A 105 30.99 -24.69 1.76
C ASN A 105 31.46 -24.71 3.23
N SER A 106 31.85 -25.88 3.74
CA SER A 106 33.20 -26.09 4.28
C SER A 106 33.43 -27.52 4.75
N SER A 107 34.56 -28.07 4.30
CA SER A 107 35.21 -29.25 4.82
C SER A 107 35.70 -29.03 6.25
N ALA A 108 35.26 -29.84 7.22
CA ALA A 108 36.04 -30.13 8.42
C ALA A 108 35.52 -31.38 9.14
N ARG A 109 36.45 -32.32 9.28
CA ARG A 109 36.37 -33.54 10.07
C ARG A 109 36.39 -33.22 11.57
N SER A 110 35.43 -33.72 12.35
CA SER A 110 35.66 -33.99 13.78
C SER A 110 34.53 -34.81 14.39
N GLY A 111 34.88 -35.83 15.18
CA GLY A 111 33.94 -36.72 15.83
C GLY A 111 33.43 -36.22 17.19
N ASN A 112 32.46 -36.98 17.70
CA ASN A 112 32.07 -37.16 19.10
C ASN A 112 31.21 -36.07 19.82
N LYS A 113 29.93 -36.41 20.01
CA LYS A 113 29.10 -36.33 21.23
C LYS A 113 29.14 -35.04 22.08
N THR A 114 28.00 -34.35 22.18
CA THR A 114 27.17 -34.20 23.40
C THR A 114 26.02 -33.21 23.14
N ILE A 115 24.76 -33.64 23.32
CA ILE A 115 23.57 -32.78 23.26
C ILE A 115 23.41 -32.07 24.61
N ARG A 116 23.38 -30.73 24.62
CA ARG A 116 22.83 -29.92 25.72
C ARG A 116 22.28 -28.60 25.17
N GLU A 117 20.99 -28.56 24.84
CA GLU A 117 20.26 -27.30 24.63
C GLU A 117 19.09 -27.19 25.62
N PRO A 118 18.85 -26.02 26.24
CA PRO A 118 17.62 -25.77 26.98
C PRO A 118 16.46 -25.49 26.00
N LEU A 119 15.32 -26.16 26.20
CA LEU A 119 14.18 -26.14 25.27
C LEU A 119 13.54 -24.74 25.10
N PHE A 120 13.73 -23.84 26.05
CA PHE A 120 13.51 -22.39 25.94
C PHE A 120 14.53 -21.74 26.87
N GLY A 121 15.09 -20.58 26.51
CA GLY A 121 16.07 -19.87 27.33
C GLY A 121 15.59 -19.65 28.78
N LYS A 122 16.51 -19.70 29.74
CA LYS A 122 16.21 -19.49 31.17
C LYS A 122 15.99 -18.00 31.46
N SER A 123 14.95 -17.73 32.25
CA SER A 123 14.66 -16.46 32.94
C SER A 123 15.75 -16.10 33.95
#